data_AF-A0A6A7A211-F1
#
_entry.id   AF-A0A6A7A211-F1
#
_cell.length_a   1.000
_cell.length_b   1.000
_cell.length_c   1.000
_cell.angle_alpha   90.00
_cell.angle_beta   90.00
_cell.angle_gamma   90.00
#
_symmetry.space_group_name_H-M   'P 1'
#
loop_
_entity.id
_entity.type
_entity.pdbx_description
1 polymer ?
#
loop_
_entity_poly.entity_id
_entity_poly.type
_entity_poly.pdbx_seq_one_letter_code
_entity_poly.pdbx_strand_id
1 'polypeptide(L)'
;MAPNTDLCTRSCIVTLKSPSVGKSTSQISELTGVNPHTIDRIYSRTISAGFEPNVLPLKILPHHVQDASRSGRPVKQTQEVKEEIIQHVRHDRYGQEKTCADVAGGLSQRGVNISACTV
;
A
#
# COMPACT_ATOMS: atom_id res chain seq x y z
N MET A 1 -12.80 11.54 5.34
CA MET A 1 -11.45 11.21 5.84
C MET A 1 -11.64 10.23 7.00
N ALA A 2 -11.14 9.00 6.92
CA ALA A 2 -11.25 8.08 8.06
C ALA A 2 -10.44 8.68 9.23
N PRO A 3 -10.96 8.70 10.47
CA PRO A 3 -10.13 9.05 11.61
C PRO A 3 -8.99 8.05 11.63
N ASN A 4 -7.76 8.56 11.45
CA ASN A 4 -6.57 7.73 11.46
C ASN A 4 -6.37 7.28 12.90
N THR A 5 -7.04 6.18 13.29
CA THR A 5 -6.90 5.59 14.62
C THR A 5 -5.41 5.34 14.86
N ASP A 6 -4.89 5.89 15.96
CA ASP A 6 -3.48 5.79 16.30
C ASP A 6 -3.02 4.32 16.37
N LEU A 7 -1.74 4.09 16.05
CA LEU A 7 -1.13 2.76 16.04
C LEU A 7 -1.30 2.05 17.40
N CYS A 8 -1.19 2.78 18.50
CA CYS A 8 -1.35 2.23 19.85
C CYS A 8 -2.79 1.80 20.09
N THR A 9 -3.77 2.62 19.68
CA THR A 9 -5.19 2.29 19.82
C THR A 9 -5.56 1.05 19.00
N ARG A 10 -5.03 0.93 17.78
CA ARG A 10 -5.23 -0.27 16.96
C ARG A 10 -4.60 -1.51 17.60
N SER A 11 -3.40 -1.38 18.16
CA SER A 11 -2.72 -2.48 18.88
C SER A 11 -3.50 -2.91 20.14
N CYS A 12 -4.07 -1.95 20.86
CA CYS A 12 -4.96 -2.19 21.99
C CYS A 12 -6.22 -2.95 21.55
N ILE A 13 -6.86 -2.53 20.44
CA ILE A 13 -8.01 -3.22 19.85
C ILE A 13 -7.68 -4.68 19.52
N VAL A 14 -6.55 -4.94 18.83
CA VAL A 14 -6.12 -6.29 18.47
C VAL A 14 -5.89 -7.14 19.72
N THR A 15 -5.26 -6.58 20.75
CA THR A 15 -5.00 -7.27 22.02
C THR A 15 -6.30 -7.63 22.73
N LEU A 16 -7.22 -6.67 22.86
CA LEU A 16 -8.50 -6.87 23.56
C LEU A 16 -9.40 -7.88 22.84
N LYS A 17 -9.37 -7.85 21.51
CA LYS A 17 -10.18 -8.73 20.66
C LYS A 17 -9.57 -10.12 20.48
N SER A 18 -8.28 -10.28 20.75
CA SER A 18 -7.61 -11.57 20.71
C SER A 18 -8.36 -12.61 21.58
N PRO A 19 -8.51 -13.87 21.13
CA PRO A 19 -9.17 -14.93 21.90
C PRO A 19 -8.62 -15.12 23.30
N SER A 20 -7.34 -14.80 23.53
CA SER A 20 -6.71 -14.87 24.85
C SER A 20 -7.28 -13.85 25.85
N VAL A 21 -7.85 -12.74 25.38
CA VAL A 21 -8.52 -11.72 26.22
C VAL A 21 -10.04 -11.79 26.05
N GLY A 22 -10.53 -12.01 24.84
CA GLY A 22 -11.91 -12.37 24.54
C GLY A 22 -12.94 -11.26 24.72
N LYS A 23 -12.57 -9.97 24.63
CA LYS A 23 -13.57 -8.88 24.71
C LYS A 23 -14.43 -8.81 23.44
N SER A 24 -15.71 -8.53 23.65
CA SER A 24 -16.66 -8.30 22.56
C SER A 24 -16.42 -6.95 21.88
N THR A 25 -16.83 -6.81 20.61
CA THR A 25 -16.68 -5.57 19.85
C THR A 25 -17.38 -4.37 20.53
N SER A 26 -18.54 -4.59 21.17
CA SER A 26 -19.25 -3.53 21.91
C SER A 26 -18.44 -3.04 23.11
N GLN A 27 -17.91 -3.96 23.92
CA GLN A 27 -17.04 -3.60 25.05
C GLN A 27 -15.78 -2.86 24.60
N ILE A 28 -15.17 -3.28 23.49
CA ILE A 28 -14.01 -2.58 22.94
C ILE A 28 -14.41 -1.18 22.46
N SER A 29 -15.57 -1.03 21.82
CA SER A 29 -16.11 0.27 21.39
C SER A 29 -16.33 1.21 22.58
N GLU A 30 -16.86 0.71 23.68
CA GLU A 30 -17.04 1.49 24.92
C GLU A 30 -15.70 1.93 25.52
N LEU A 31 -14.69 1.04 25.50
CA LEU A 31 -13.36 1.32 26.05
C LEU A 31 -12.53 2.29 25.19
N THR A 32 -12.58 2.14 23.86
CA THR A 32 -11.71 2.90 22.95
C THR A 32 -12.42 4.05 22.24
N GLY A 33 -13.75 4.14 22.34
CA GLY A 33 -14.57 5.12 21.60
C GLY A 33 -14.57 4.91 20.08
N VAL A 34 -14.08 3.76 19.60
CA VAL A 34 -13.95 3.45 18.17
C VAL A 34 -15.20 2.73 17.71
N ASN A 35 -15.75 3.15 16.57
CA ASN A 35 -16.94 2.52 15.99
C ASN A 35 -16.75 0.99 15.84
N PRO A 36 -17.75 0.16 16.19
CA PRO A 36 -17.69 -1.30 16.05
C PRO A 36 -17.23 -1.80 14.68
N HIS A 37 -17.70 -1.20 13.59
CA HIS A 37 -17.28 -1.57 12.24
C HIS A 37 -15.79 -1.30 11.99
N THR A 38 -15.25 -0.22 12.57
CA THR A 38 -13.83 0.11 12.49
C THR A 38 -13.00 -0.90 13.28
N ILE A 39 -13.48 -1.34 14.45
CA ILE A 39 -12.82 -2.39 15.25
C ILE A 39 -12.72 -3.70 14.46
N ASP A 40 -13.83 -4.15 13.86
CA ASP A 40 -13.86 -5.38 13.07
C ASP A 40 -12.97 -5.29 11.82
N ARG A 41 -12.95 -4.11 11.19
CA ARG A 41 -12.06 -3.83 10.04
C ARG A 41 -10.58 -3.83 10.43
N ILE A 42 -10.22 -3.27 11.59
CA ILE A 42 -8.85 -3.30 12.09
C ILE A 42 -8.44 -4.75 12.33
N TYR A 43 -9.25 -5.51 13.07
CA TYR A 43 -8.93 -6.88 13.44
C TYR A 43 -8.78 -7.80 12.24
N SER A 44 -9.71 -7.73 11.28
CA SER A 44 -9.63 -8.51 10.02
C SER A 44 -8.39 -8.18 9.19
N ARG A 45 -8.04 -6.89 9.07
CA ARG A 45 -6.80 -6.46 8.38
C ARG A 45 -5.55 -6.97 9.07
N THR A 46 -5.51 -6.96 10.40
CA THR A 46 -4.38 -7.45 11.17
C THR A 46 -4.19 -8.95 10.94
N ILE A 47 -5.27 -9.75 10.89
CA ILE A 47 -5.21 -11.16 10.50
C ILE A 47 -4.68 -11.31 9.07
N SER A 48 -5.19 -10.52 8.11
CA SER A 48 -4.68 -10.55 6.72
C SER A 48 -3.21 -10.15 6.59
N ALA A 49 -2.68 -9.38 7.55
CA ALA A 49 -1.28 -9.00 7.61
C ALA A 49 -0.38 -10.06 8.29
N GLY A 50 -0.94 -11.22 8.68
CA GLY A 50 -0.17 -12.35 9.23
C GLY A 50 -0.19 -12.48 10.75
N PHE A 51 -1.06 -11.76 11.45
CA PHE A 51 -1.23 -11.94 12.89
C PHE A 51 -1.99 -13.24 13.20
N GLU A 52 -1.38 -14.09 14.04
CA GLU A 52 -1.96 -15.35 14.50
C GLU A 52 -2.55 -15.21 15.92
N PRO A 53 -3.90 -15.09 16.05
CA PRO A 53 -4.55 -14.81 17.34
C PRO A 53 -4.57 -16.00 18.30
N ASN A 54 -4.38 -17.22 17.79
CA ASN A 54 -4.48 -18.46 18.56
C ASN A 54 -3.14 -18.92 19.17
N VAL A 55 -2.05 -18.22 18.87
CA VAL A 55 -0.70 -18.58 19.32
C VAL A 55 -0.29 -17.68 20.49
N LEU A 56 0.20 -18.32 21.55
CA LEU A 56 0.82 -17.62 22.69
C LEU A 56 2.36 -17.74 22.61
N PRO A 57 3.10 -16.70 23.00
CA PRO A 57 2.63 -15.37 23.42
C PRO A 57 2.09 -14.54 22.24
N LEU A 58 1.16 -13.63 22.51
CA LEU A 58 0.66 -12.71 21.48
C LEU A 58 1.81 -11.83 20.94
N LYS A 59 2.09 -11.98 19.65
CA LYS A 59 3.11 -11.18 18.95
C LYS A 59 2.45 -10.21 18.00
N ILE A 60 2.20 -8.99 18.48
CA ILE A 60 1.70 -7.89 17.66
C ILE A 60 2.91 -7.06 17.20
N LEU A 61 3.22 -7.11 15.91
CA LEU A 61 4.32 -6.37 15.31
C LEU A 61 3.77 -5.13 14.58
N PRO A 62 4.58 -4.06 14.39
CA PRO A 62 4.12 -2.84 13.75
C PRO A 62 3.46 -3.06 12.38
N HIS A 63 4.00 -3.96 11.56
CA HIS A 63 3.47 -4.26 10.23
C HIS A 63 2.08 -4.92 10.24
N HIS A 64 1.64 -5.53 11.36
CA HIS A 64 0.28 -6.06 11.48
C HIS A 64 -0.78 -4.96 11.62
N VAL A 65 -0.37 -3.76 12.07
CA VAL A 65 -1.28 -2.71 12.54
C VAL A 65 -1.15 -1.43 11.71
N GLN A 66 0.01 -1.21 11.11
CA GLN A 66 0.26 -0.14 10.16
C GLN A 66 -0.58 -0.33 8.89
N ASP A 67 -1.12 0.77 8.37
CA ASP A 67 -1.74 0.74 7.05
C ASP A 67 -0.64 0.55 5.99
N ALA A 68 -0.89 -0.35 5.05
CA ALA A 68 -0.06 -0.45 3.86
C ALA A 68 -0.03 0.90 3.13
N SER A 69 1.14 1.23 2.58
CA SER A 69 1.27 2.37 1.67
C SER A 69 0.17 2.28 0.62
N ARG A 70 -0.64 3.33 0.49
CA ARG A 70 -1.69 3.36 -0.51
C ARG A 70 -1.03 3.18 -1.86
N SER A 71 -1.42 2.16 -2.61
CA SER A 71 -1.09 2.08 -4.02
C SER A 71 -1.61 3.37 -4.65
N GLY A 72 -0.70 4.19 -5.16
CA GLY A 72 -1.07 5.38 -5.91
C GLY A 72 -1.89 4.99 -7.15
N ARG A 73 -2.31 5.99 -7.93
CA ARG A 73 -2.88 5.71 -9.24
C ARG A 73 -1.86 4.90 -10.05
N PRO A 74 -2.25 3.77 -10.67
CA PRO A 74 -1.36 3.06 -11.58
C PRO A 74 -0.76 4.03 -12.60
N VAL A 75 0.56 4.11 -12.64
CA VAL A 75 1.29 5.03 -13.51
C VAL A 75 1.61 4.31 -14.81
N LYS A 76 1.50 5.00 -15.96
CA LYS A 76 1.87 4.44 -17.26
C LYS A 76 3.37 4.09 -17.37
N GLN A 77 4.21 4.73 -16.55
CA GLN A 77 5.63 4.42 -16.39
C GLN A 77 5.81 3.20 -15.45
N THR A 78 5.55 2.00 -15.96
CA THR A 78 6.03 0.79 -15.27
C THR A 78 7.57 0.73 -15.32
N GLN A 79 8.17 -0.11 -14.48
CA GLN A 79 9.63 -0.23 -14.43
C GLN A 79 10.21 -0.65 -15.79
N GLU A 80 9.52 -1.55 -16.48
CA GLU A 80 9.81 -2.00 -17.85
C GLU A 80 9.82 -0.82 -18.84
N VAL A 81 8.78 0.02 -18.82
CA VAL A 81 8.68 1.19 -19.70
C VAL A 81 9.79 2.20 -19.41
N LYS A 82 10.19 2.38 -18.14
CA LYS A 82 11.33 3.24 -17.78
C LYS A 82 12.64 2.71 -18.36
N GLU A 83 12.87 1.40 -18.28
CA GLU A 83 14.06 0.77 -18.85
C GLU A 83 14.09 0.91 -20.37
N GLU A 84 12.97 0.73 -21.05
CA GLU A 84 12.87 0.96 -22.50
C GLU A 84 13.13 2.42 -22.89
N ILE A 85 12.59 3.40 -22.15
CA ILE A 85 12.89 4.83 -22.34
C ILE A 85 14.40 5.07 -22.22
N ILE A 86 15.01 4.54 -21.15
CA ILE A 86 16.46 4.70 -20.90
C ILE A 86 17.28 4.08 -22.04
N GLN A 87 16.93 2.88 -22.51
CA GLN A 87 17.60 2.24 -23.64
C GLN A 87 17.46 3.05 -24.92
N HIS A 88 16.27 3.58 -25.20
CA HIS A 88 15.99 4.34 -26.40
C HIS A 88 16.77 5.67 -26.46
N VAL A 89 16.97 6.32 -25.31
CA VAL A 89 17.80 7.54 -25.18
C VAL A 89 19.29 7.20 -25.25
N ARG A 90 19.73 6.10 -24.62
CA ARG A 90 21.14 5.68 -24.62
C ARG A 90 21.69 5.26 -25.97
N HIS A 91 20.84 4.91 -26.94
CA HIS A 91 21.27 4.66 -28.31
C HIS A 91 21.74 5.92 -29.06
N ASP A 92 21.52 7.11 -28.51
CA ASP A 92 22.03 8.36 -29.09
C ASP A 92 23.45 8.64 -28.63
N ARG A 93 24.26 9.32 -29.45
CA ARG A 93 25.70 9.51 -29.20
C ARG A 93 25.98 10.23 -27.88
N TYR A 94 25.07 11.10 -27.45
CA TYR A 94 25.17 11.87 -26.21
C TYR A 94 23.93 11.81 -25.32
N GLY A 95 22.89 11.05 -25.70
CA GLY A 95 21.65 10.91 -24.92
C GLY A 95 20.78 12.18 -24.81
N GLN A 96 20.99 13.18 -25.66
CA GLN A 96 20.26 14.45 -25.67
C GLN A 96 19.66 14.80 -27.05
N GLU A 97 19.71 13.86 -28.00
CA GLU A 97 19.35 14.13 -29.39
C GLU A 97 17.85 13.98 -29.65
N LYS A 98 17.16 13.15 -28.88
CA LYS A 98 15.71 12.91 -29.02
C LYS A 98 14.89 13.78 -28.09
N THR A 99 13.84 14.36 -28.64
CA THR A 99 12.81 15.03 -27.83
C THR A 99 11.91 13.99 -27.14
N CYS A 100 11.20 14.40 -26.09
CA CYS A 100 10.20 13.54 -25.45
C CYS A 100 9.12 13.04 -26.44
N ALA A 101 8.82 13.83 -27.49
CA ALA A 101 7.89 13.42 -28.55
C ALA A 101 8.47 12.30 -29.42
N ASP A 102 9.77 12.37 -29.75
CA ASP A 102 10.45 11.33 -30.54
C ASP A 102 10.54 10.02 -29.77
N VAL A 103 10.84 10.08 -28.46
CA VAL A 103 10.89 8.90 -27.59
C VAL A 103 9.49 8.27 -27.45
N ALA A 104 8.46 9.09 -27.22
CA ALA A 104 7.07 8.60 -27.18
C ALA A 104 6.65 7.95 -28.50
N GLY A 105 6.99 8.58 -29.63
CA GLY A 105 6.71 8.03 -30.96
C GLY A 105 7.43 6.70 -31.22
N GLY A 106 8.71 6.60 -30.86
CA GLY A 106 9.50 5.37 -31.01
C GLY A 106 8.97 4.22 -30.14
N LEU A 107 8.50 4.51 -28.93
CA LEU A 107 7.87 3.53 -28.05
C LEU A 107 6.48 3.12 -28.53
N SER A 108 5.70 4.04 -29.10
CA SER A 108 4.39 3.71 -29.70
C SER A 108 4.54 2.73 -30.87
N GLN A 109 5.59 2.85 -31.68
CA GLN A 109 5.88 1.86 -32.75
C GLN A 109 6.19 0.46 -32.20
N ARG A 110 6.64 0.35 -30.95
CA ARG A 110 6.88 -0.92 -30.24
C ARG A 110 5.65 -1.41 -29.46
N GLY A 111 4.52 -0.71 -29.57
CA GLY A 111 3.27 -1.04 -28.89
C GLY A 111 3.09 -0.38 -27.52
N VAL A 112 4.04 0.44 -27.07
CA VAL A 112 3.99 1.13 -25.78
C VAL A 112 3.44 2.54 -25.95
N ASN A 113 2.16 2.73 -25.61
CA ASN A 113 1.49 4.02 -25.76
C ASN A 113 1.66 4.92 -24.52
N ILE A 114 2.71 5.74 -24.54
CA ILE A 114 2.96 6.80 -23.55
C ILE A 114 2.94 8.17 -24.21
N SER A 115 2.45 9.20 -23.50
CA SER A 115 2.47 10.57 -24.03
C SER A 115 3.83 11.22 -23.80
N ALA A 116 4.20 12.20 -24.61
CA ALA A 116 5.44 12.97 -24.44
C ALA A 116 5.56 13.61 -23.05
N CYS A 117 4.45 14.04 -22.43
CA CYS A 117 4.44 14.56 -21.05
C CYS A 117 4.70 13.49 -19.98
N THR A 118 4.60 12.21 -20.35
CA THR A 118 4.80 11.05 -19.47
C THR A 118 6.15 10.36 -19.74
N VAL A 119 6.91 10.78 -20.75
CA VAL A 119 8.29 10.34 -20.98
C VAL A 119 9.21 11.08 -20.01
#